data_AF-A0A496V486-F1
#
_entry.id   AF-A0A496V486-F1
#
_cell.length_a   1.000
_cell.length_b   1.000
_cell.length_c   1.000
_cell.angle_alpha   90.00
_cell.angle_beta   90.00
_cell.angle_gamma   90.00
#
_symmetry.space_group_name_H-M   'P 1'
#
loop_
_entity.id
_entity.type
_entity.pdbx_description
1 polymer ?
#
loop_
_entity_poly.entity_id
_entity_poly.type
_entity_poly.pdbx_seq_one_letter_code
_entity_poly.pdbx_strand_id
1 'polypeptide(L)'
;MPTQQIQSLVERFTSHFETYQQSTYNETQTRREFIDPFFIALGWDVANEQGYAQAYKDVLHEDALKIGRATKAPDYSFRIGGLRKFFLEAKKPAILIKNNAEAAFQVRRYGWSAKLPLSILTNFAEFSVYDCRFKPAKTDEAATARIFYLKYTDYLEKWEELVGIFSREAILKGAFDKYIDSKTHKKGTAEVDTAFLTEIERWRDMLARNIALRNPVLSSRQLNFAVQQTIDRIIFLRICEDRGIEDYGRLLGLQNGPKIYTRLFQHFQEADERYNSGLFHFKAEKGRDDPDTLTPSLVIDDKILKDILKNLYYPDSPYEFSVLPADILGQVYEQFLGQVIRLTPAHRAVVEQKTEVKKAGGVYYTPTYIVDYIVKQTIGPLVHNQKLNKISHLKILDPACGSGSFLLGAYQFLLDWHNEHYQKNPVKWASGKNPRLYQISGGAWQLTLNERKRILLNNLYGVDIDPQAVEVTKLSLLLKVLENEQNLFPQLTLWKERVLPDLDNNIKCGNSLISNDFYQGQQLGLLDEETLYRINAFDWETEFAPILKAGGFDAV
;
A
#
# COMPACT_ATOMS: atom_id res chain seq x y z
N MET A 1 15.48 38.24 -3.58
CA MET A 1 16.61 38.15 -4.52
C MET A 1 16.94 36.70 -4.82
N PRO A 2 17.07 36.28 -6.10
CA PRO A 2 17.52 34.94 -6.46
C PRO A 2 18.89 34.64 -5.87
N THR A 3 19.11 33.40 -5.41
CA THR A 3 20.44 32.97 -4.99
C THR A 3 21.39 32.98 -6.20
N GLN A 4 22.68 33.28 -5.98
CA GLN A 4 23.69 33.24 -7.05
C GLN A 4 23.70 31.89 -7.80
N GLN A 5 23.31 30.82 -7.10
CA GLN A 5 23.16 29.48 -7.64
C GLN A 5 22.08 29.39 -8.74
N ILE A 6 20.86 29.91 -8.54
CA ILE A 6 19.81 29.79 -9.57
C ILE A 6 20.13 30.65 -10.80
N GLN A 7 20.75 31.81 -10.59
CA GLN A 7 21.22 32.66 -11.69
C GLN A 7 22.23 31.91 -12.57
N SER A 8 23.23 31.27 -11.94
CA SER A 8 24.23 30.46 -12.66
C SER A 8 23.60 29.29 -13.43
N LEU A 9 22.59 28.61 -12.86
CA LEU A 9 21.89 27.52 -13.55
C LEU A 9 21.16 28.01 -14.79
N VAL A 10 20.42 29.13 -14.69
CA VAL A 10 19.68 29.73 -15.82
C VAL A 10 20.64 30.21 -16.90
N GLU A 11 21.73 30.90 -16.54
CA GLU A 11 22.76 31.37 -17.48
C GLU A 11 23.42 30.19 -18.22
N ARG A 12 23.80 29.12 -17.50
CA ARG A 12 24.39 27.92 -18.09
C ARG A 12 23.40 27.21 -19.01
N PHE A 13 22.14 27.08 -18.59
CA PHE A 13 21.10 26.45 -19.40
C PHE A 13 20.86 27.22 -20.70
N THR A 14 20.78 28.56 -20.62
CA THR A 14 20.63 29.44 -21.77
C THR A 14 21.80 29.30 -22.75
N SER A 15 23.03 29.31 -22.23
CA SER A 15 24.26 29.30 -23.05
C SER A 15 24.48 28.01 -23.83
N HIS A 16 23.88 26.90 -23.36
CA HIS A 16 24.03 25.58 -23.97
C HIS A 16 22.68 24.94 -24.34
N PHE A 17 21.64 25.76 -24.51
CA PHE A 17 20.27 25.29 -24.74
C PHE A 17 20.16 24.30 -25.91
N GLU A 18 20.80 24.60 -27.05
CA GLU A 18 20.79 23.73 -28.23
C GLU A 18 21.42 22.36 -27.96
N THR A 19 22.47 22.29 -27.15
CA THR A 19 23.12 21.04 -26.75
C THR A 19 22.19 20.19 -25.89
N TYR A 20 21.46 20.79 -24.95
CA TYR A 20 20.52 20.09 -24.08
C TYR A 20 19.27 19.57 -24.81
N GLN A 21 18.95 20.14 -25.98
CA GLN A 21 17.87 19.68 -26.86
C GLN A 21 18.25 18.44 -27.69
N GLN A 22 19.53 18.06 -27.74
CA GLN A 22 19.99 16.92 -28.53
C GLN A 22 19.55 15.59 -27.91
N SER A 23 19.38 14.57 -28.76
CA SER A 23 18.98 13.23 -28.33
C SER A 23 19.99 12.53 -27.41
N THR A 24 21.26 12.95 -27.48
CA THR A 24 22.37 12.45 -26.66
C THR A 24 22.30 12.91 -25.20
N TYR A 25 21.69 14.07 -24.94
CA TYR A 25 21.50 14.57 -23.57
C TYR A 25 20.30 13.88 -22.93
N ASN A 26 20.54 13.18 -21.83
CA ASN A 26 19.54 12.32 -21.21
C ASN A 26 18.97 12.88 -19.89
N GLU A 27 17.91 12.22 -19.43
CA GLU A 27 17.18 12.59 -18.21
C GLU A 27 18.06 12.52 -16.95
N THR A 28 19.00 11.56 -16.86
CA THR A 28 19.94 11.46 -15.74
C THR A 28 20.90 12.64 -15.67
N GLN A 29 21.39 13.12 -16.82
CA GLN A 29 22.21 14.33 -16.88
C GLN A 29 21.40 15.56 -16.47
N THR A 30 20.16 15.67 -16.97
CA THR A 30 19.24 16.76 -16.63
C THR A 30 19.00 16.83 -15.12
N ARG A 31 18.75 15.67 -14.50
CA ARG A 31 18.57 15.50 -13.07
C ARG A 31 19.75 16.04 -12.29
N ARG A 32 20.94 15.50 -12.54
CA ARG A 32 22.18 15.86 -11.83
C ARG A 32 22.65 17.29 -12.05
N GLU A 33 22.57 17.77 -13.29
CA GLU A 33 23.14 19.06 -13.65
C GLU A 33 22.20 20.20 -13.29
N PHE A 34 20.88 20.01 -13.38
CA PHE A 34 19.93 21.12 -13.28
C PHE A 34 18.85 20.93 -12.22
N ILE A 35 18.21 19.76 -12.13
CA ILE A 35 17.09 19.56 -11.19
C ILE A 35 17.60 19.47 -9.75
N ASP A 36 18.61 18.64 -9.46
CA ASP A 36 19.14 18.50 -8.11
C ASP A 36 19.64 19.85 -7.56
N PRO A 37 20.47 20.63 -8.30
CA PRO A 37 20.92 21.94 -7.84
C PRO A 37 19.78 22.96 -7.69
N PHE A 38 18.72 22.87 -8.51
CA PHE A 38 17.54 23.73 -8.39
C PHE A 38 16.80 23.49 -7.06
N PHE A 39 16.61 22.23 -6.68
CA PHE A 39 15.95 21.90 -5.40
C PHE A 39 16.87 22.13 -4.18
N ILE A 40 18.18 21.97 -4.33
CA ILE A 40 19.15 22.42 -3.31
C ILE A 40 19.02 23.93 -3.09
N ALA A 41 18.87 24.73 -4.15
CA ALA A 41 18.65 26.18 -4.03
C ALA A 41 17.31 26.53 -3.37
N LEU A 42 16.32 25.62 -3.40
CA LEU A 42 15.06 25.70 -2.64
C LEU A 42 15.20 25.18 -1.19
N GLY A 43 16.41 24.84 -0.75
CA GLY A 43 16.71 24.45 0.63
C GLY A 43 16.42 22.97 0.95
N TRP A 44 16.30 22.11 -0.07
CA TRP A 44 16.15 20.66 0.13
C TRP A 44 17.50 19.96 0.21
N ASP A 45 17.63 19.01 1.14
CA ASP A 45 18.81 18.14 1.19
C ASP A 45 18.68 16.97 0.20
N VAL A 46 18.97 17.24 -1.07
CA VAL A 46 18.85 16.26 -2.16
C VAL A 46 19.92 15.16 -2.04
N ALA A 47 21.16 15.53 -1.70
CA ALA A 47 22.29 14.61 -1.61
C ALA A 47 22.42 13.92 -0.23
N ASN A 48 21.54 14.24 0.72
CA ASN A 48 21.63 13.80 2.12
C ASN A 48 22.94 14.20 2.80
N GLU A 49 23.40 15.44 2.59
CA GLU A 49 24.61 15.99 3.19
C GLU A 49 24.50 16.11 4.72
N GLN A 50 23.28 16.24 5.24
CA GLN A 50 23.02 16.25 6.68
C GLN A 50 23.15 14.86 7.32
N GLY A 51 23.33 13.81 6.51
CA GLY A 51 23.56 12.46 7.00
C GLY A 51 22.34 11.83 7.67
N TYR A 52 21.13 12.30 7.35
CA TYR A 52 19.90 11.71 7.89
C TYR A 52 19.75 10.26 7.44
N ALA A 53 19.12 9.48 8.31
CA ALA A 53 18.73 8.11 7.96
C ALA A 53 17.65 8.10 6.87
N GLN A 54 17.52 6.98 6.14
CA GLN A 54 16.60 6.85 5.01
C GLN A 54 15.17 7.27 5.35
N ALA A 55 14.68 6.95 6.56
CA ALA A 55 13.33 7.31 6.98
C ALA A 55 13.10 8.84 7.01
N TYR A 56 14.15 9.62 7.27
CA TYR A 56 14.08 11.06 7.47
C TYR A 56 14.76 11.87 6.36
N LYS A 57 15.32 11.24 5.31
CA LYS A 57 15.84 11.95 4.15
C LYS A 57 14.77 12.85 3.55
N ASP A 58 15.15 14.10 3.29
CA ASP A 58 14.32 15.09 2.65
C ASP A 58 13.89 14.65 1.24
N VAL A 59 14.78 14.00 0.50
CA VAL A 59 14.52 13.53 -0.87
C VAL A 59 14.91 12.06 -1.01
N LEU A 60 14.01 11.27 -1.58
CA LEU A 60 14.30 9.91 -2.06
C LEU A 60 14.37 9.91 -3.57
N HIS A 61 15.47 9.40 -4.12
CA HIS A 61 15.61 9.08 -5.53
C HIS A 61 15.26 7.62 -5.76
N GLU A 62 14.61 7.32 -6.87
CA GLU A 62 14.52 5.94 -7.32
C GLU A 62 15.74 5.55 -8.15
N ASP A 63 16.40 4.46 -7.73
CA ASP A 63 17.37 3.75 -8.56
C ASP A 63 16.60 3.07 -9.69
N ALA A 64 16.49 3.75 -10.82
CA ALA A 64 15.80 3.27 -12.00
C ALA A 64 16.49 2.03 -12.61
N LEU A 65 16.22 0.83 -12.07
CA LEU A 65 16.34 -0.42 -12.84
C LEU A 65 15.10 -0.53 -13.73
N LYS A 66 15.15 0.13 -14.89
CA LYS A 66 14.15 -0.01 -15.96
C LYS A 66 14.15 -1.45 -16.46
N ILE A 67 13.25 -2.28 -15.95
CA ILE A 67 12.92 -3.59 -16.55
C ILE A 67 11.71 -3.37 -17.46
N GLY A 68 11.96 -3.27 -18.77
CA GLY A 68 10.92 -3.15 -19.80
C GLY A 68 10.45 -1.71 -20.10
N ARG A 69 9.24 -1.58 -20.67
CA ARG A 69 8.68 -0.31 -21.20
C ARG A 69 7.93 0.56 -20.16
N ALA A 70 7.76 0.10 -18.92
CA ALA A 70 7.03 0.85 -17.89
C ALA A 70 8.00 1.37 -16.82
N THR A 71 8.10 2.69 -16.65
CA THR A 71 8.75 3.32 -15.49
C THR A 71 7.86 3.06 -14.28
N LYS A 72 8.35 2.32 -13.27
CA LYS A 72 7.51 1.77 -12.18
C LYS A 72 7.17 2.76 -11.07
N ALA A 73 7.93 3.84 -10.90
CA ALA A 73 7.66 4.81 -9.86
C ALA A 73 8.31 6.19 -10.15
N PRO A 74 7.95 7.23 -9.39
CA PRO A 74 8.40 8.60 -9.64
C PRO A 74 9.91 8.76 -9.42
N ASP A 75 10.54 9.61 -10.22
CA ASP A 75 11.98 9.89 -10.13
C ASP A 75 12.42 10.37 -8.74
N TYR A 76 11.59 11.21 -8.11
CA TYR A 76 11.85 11.81 -6.80
C TYR A 76 10.63 11.80 -5.89
N SER A 77 10.87 11.60 -4.60
CA SER A 77 9.89 11.81 -3.55
C SER A 77 10.42 12.80 -2.50
N PHE A 78 9.74 13.93 -2.37
CA PHE A 78 10.08 14.99 -1.40
C PHE A 78 9.28 14.81 -0.11
N ARG A 79 9.97 14.87 1.03
CA ARG A 79 9.42 14.53 2.35
C ARG A 79 9.92 15.47 3.44
N ILE A 80 9.11 15.67 4.46
CA ILE A 80 9.46 16.44 5.66
C ILE A 80 9.08 15.62 6.88
N GLY A 81 10.04 15.32 7.75
CA GLY A 81 9.82 14.46 8.91
C GLY A 81 9.33 13.06 8.52
N GLY A 82 9.79 12.54 7.38
CA GLY A 82 9.36 11.25 6.82
C GLY A 82 8.02 11.28 6.07
N LEU A 83 7.21 12.33 6.23
CA LEU A 83 5.94 12.49 5.53
C LEU A 83 6.15 13.03 4.12
N ARG A 84 5.59 12.33 3.13
CA ARG A 84 5.65 12.74 1.72
C ARG A 84 4.81 13.98 1.45
N LYS A 85 5.37 14.93 0.69
CA LYS A 85 4.73 16.21 0.35
C LYS A 85 4.32 16.30 -1.12
N PHE A 86 5.20 15.89 -2.03
CA PHE A 86 4.91 15.78 -3.45
C PHE A 86 5.88 14.81 -4.13
N PHE A 87 5.50 14.34 -5.30
CA PHE A 87 6.42 13.68 -6.23
C PHE A 87 6.97 14.65 -7.26
N LEU A 88 8.14 14.33 -7.78
CA LEU A 88 8.66 14.98 -8.97
C LEU A 88 9.05 13.94 -10.01
N GLU A 89 8.54 14.15 -11.23
CA GLU A 89 8.91 13.39 -12.42
C GLU A 89 9.82 14.27 -13.28
N ALA A 90 10.97 13.74 -13.66
CA ALA A 90 11.92 14.40 -14.53
C ALA A 90 11.70 13.97 -15.98
N LYS A 91 12.02 14.87 -16.91
CA LYS A 91 12.17 14.57 -18.33
C LYS A 91 13.43 15.22 -18.86
N LYS A 92 13.90 14.75 -20.01
CA LYS A 92 14.97 15.46 -20.74
C LYS A 92 14.44 16.78 -21.36
N PRO A 93 15.28 17.82 -21.50
CA PRO A 93 14.91 19.14 -22.04
C PRO A 93 14.25 19.12 -23.42
N ALA A 94 14.56 18.11 -24.22
CA ALA A 94 13.96 17.90 -25.55
C ALA A 94 12.46 17.58 -25.53
N ILE A 95 11.90 17.21 -24.38
CA ILE A 95 10.48 16.88 -24.24
C ILE A 95 9.71 18.15 -23.88
N LEU A 96 8.77 18.58 -24.73
CA LEU A 96 7.87 19.69 -24.42
C LEU A 96 6.78 19.23 -23.44
N ILE A 97 6.99 19.40 -22.13
CA ILE A 97 6.06 18.93 -21.11
C ILE A 97 4.72 19.69 -21.14
N LYS A 98 4.71 20.94 -21.65
CA LYS A 98 3.48 21.74 -21.76
C LYS A 98 2.35 21.02 -22.50
N ASN A 99 2.69 20.20 -23.50
CA ASN A 99 1.75 19.48 -24.36
C ASN A 99 1.88 17.96 -24.23
N ASN A 100 2.64 17.45 -23.25
CA ASN A 100 2.85 16.02 -23.06
C ASN A 100 1.79 15.43 -22.12
N ALA A 101 0.67 14.96 -22.69
CA ALA A 101 -0.43 14.38 -21.94
C ALA A 101 -0.03 13.11 -21.19
N GLU A 102 0.87 12.30 -21.76
CA GLU A 102 1.34 11.06 -21.13
C GLU A 102 2.12 11.34 -19.84
N ALA A 103 3.08 12.28 -19.89
CA ALA A 103 3.86 12.66 -18.72
C ALA A 103 2.99 13.35 -17.65
N ALA A 104 2.02 14.18 -18.07
CA ALA A 104 1.05 14.80 -17.17
C ALA A 104 0.15 13.76 -16.48
N PHE A 105 -0.34 12.77 -17.23
CA PHE A 105 -1.12 11.66 -16.69
C PHE A 105 -0.31 10.83 -15.70
N GLN A 106 0.94 10.50 -16.04
CA GLN A 106 1.85 9.72 -15.19
C GLN A 106 2.08 10.40 -13.83
N VAL A 107 2.50 11.66 -13.82
CA VAL A 107 2.81 12.38 -12.58
C VAL A 107 1.57 12.57 -11.69
N ARG A 108 0.40 12.77 -12.31
CA ARG A 108 -0.89 12.86 -11.60
C ARG A 108 -1.33 11.51 -11.03
N ARG A 109 -1.12 10.41 -11.76
CA ARG A 109 -1.35 9.03 -11.28
C ARG A 109 -0.55 8.74 -10.01
N TYR A 110 0.72 9.14 -9.95
CA TYR A 110 1.52 9.01 -8.74
C TYR A 110 0.96 9.83 -7.57
N GLY A 111 0.71 11.13 -7.79
CA GLY A 111 0.20 12.01 -6.74
C GLY A 111 -1.16 11.55 -6.19
N TRP A 112 -2.10 11.24 -7.08
CA TRP A 112 -3.45 10.80 -6.70
C TRP A 112 -3.44 9.46 -5.94
N SER A 113 -2.66 8.49 -6.42
CA SER A 113 -2.54 7.17 -5.77
C SER A 113 -1.95 7.26 -4.37
N ALA A 114 -1.04 8.22 -4.13
CA ALA A 114 -0.42 8.44 -2.83
C ALA A 114 -1.15 9.46 -1.93
N LYS A 115 -2.38 9.90 -2.30
CA LYS A 115 -3.14 10.95 -1.60
C LYS A 115 -2.35 12.26 -1.43
N LEU A 116 -1.46 12.58 -2.38
CA LEU A 116 -0.73 13.84 -2.37
C LEU A 116 -1.51 14.92 -3.11
N PRO A 117 -1.59 16.14 -2.56
CA PRO A 117 -2.36 17.20 -3.19
C PRO A 117 -1.72 17.66 -4.49
N LEU A 118 -0.38 17.69 -4.56
CA LEU A 118 0.37 18.21 -5.71
C LEU A 118 1.51 17.28 -6.11
N SER A 119 1.86 17.32 -7.40
CA SER A 119 3.09 16.74 -7.94
C SER A 119 3.68 17.64 -9.04
N ILE A 120 4.99 17.52 -9.26
CA ILE A 120 5.78 18.38 -10.17
C ILE A 120 6.27 17.56 -11.36
N LEU A 121 6.14 18.12 -12.56
CA LEU A 121 6.79 17.61 -13.77
C LEU A 121 7.75 18.69 -14.28
N THR A 122 9.02 18.35 -14.44
CA THR A 122 10.02 19.31 -14.90
C THR A 122 11.09 18.65 -15.77
N ASN A 123 11.65 19.43 -16.68
CA ASN A 123 12.87 19.13 -17.40
C ASN A 123 13.87 20.29 -17.30
N PHE A 124 13.73 21.12 -16.26
CA PHE A 124 14.34 22.43 -16.06
C PHE A 124 13.97 23.49 -17.11
N ALA A 125 13.79 23.15 -18.40
CA ALA A 125 13.31 24.09 -19.41
C ALA A 125 11.89 24.59 -19.10
N GLU A 126 11.07 23.70 -18.57
CA GLU A 126 9.68 23.91 -18.19
C GLU A 126 9.43 23.27 -16.82
N PHE A 127 8.64 23.93 -15.98
CA PHE A 127 8.25 23.49 -14.65
C PHE A 127 6.73 23.55 -14.53
N SER A 128 6.08 22.39 -14.37
CA SER A 128 4.63 22.28 -14.24
C SER A 128 4.26 21.69 -12.88
N VAL A 129 3.23 22.25 -12.24
CA VAL A 129 2.65 21.70 -11.01
C VAL A 129 1.21 21.30 -11.29
N TYR A 130 0.87 20.07 -10.92
CA TYR A 130 -0.46 19.51 -11.12
C TYR A 130 -1.18 19.29 -9.80
N ASP A 131 -2.48 19.60 -9.78
CA ASP A 131 -3.39 19.18 -8.73
C ASP A 131 -3.73 17.70 -8.91
N CYS A 132 -3.37 16.91 -7.90
CA CYS A 132 -3.47 15.46 -7.90
C CYS A 132 -4.67 14.95 -7.09
N ARG A 133 -5.56 15.83 -6.62
CA ARG A 133 -6.80 15.43 -5.92
C ARG A 133 -7.92 15.02 -6.87
N PHE A 134 -7.75 15.29 -8.17
CA PHE A 134 -8.66 14.84 -9.21
C PHE A 134 -8.18 13.53 -9.82
N LYS A 135 -9.07 12.52 -9.85
CA LYS A 135 -8.81 11.24 -10.49
C LYS A 135 -8.28 11.45 -11.92
N PRO A 136 -7.07 10.97 -12.24
CA PRO A 136 -6.50 11.13 -13.57
C PRO A 136 -7.19 10.20 -14.57
N ALA A 137 -7.43 10.70 -15.78
CA ALA A 137 -7.93 9.90 -16.90
C ALA A 137 -6.91 9.91 -18.03
N LYS A 138 -6.71 8.76 -18.69
CA LYS A 138 -5.80 8.65 -19.85
C LYS A 138 -6.20 9.52 -21.04
N THR A 139 -7.44 10.01 -21.06
CA THR A 139 -7.98 10.93 -22.07
C THR A 139 -7.76 12.40 -21.71
N ASP A 140 -7.19 12.69 -20.54
CA ASP A 140 -6.90 14.05 -20.11
C ASP A 140 -5.83 14.70 -21.00
N GLU A 141 -6.00 15.99 -21.29
CA GLU A 141 -4.97 16.79 -21.93
C GLU A 141 -3.85 17.15 -20.96
N ALA A 142 -2.69 17.55 -21.48
CA ALA A 142 -1.54 17.99 -20.66
C ALA A 142 -1.83 19.22 -19.79
N ALA A 143 -2.86 20.00 -20.11
CA ALA A 143 -3.26 21.16 -19.31
C ALA A 143 -4.21 20.78 -18.15
N THR A 144 -4.82 19.60 -18.18
CA THR A 144 -5.80 19.17 -17.17
C THR A 144 -5.17 19.18 -15.79
N ALA A 145 -5.82 19.87 -14.85
CA ALA A 145 -5.38 20.05 -13.47
C ALA A 145 -3.98 20.69 -13.32
N ARG A 146 -3.40 21.29 -14.36
CA ARG A 146 -2.16 22.06 -14.24
C ARG A 146 -2.46 23.42 -13.62
N ILE A 147 -1.97 23.65 -12.40
CA ILE A 147 -2.25 24.87 -11.62
C ILE A 147 -1.09 25.86 -11.61
N PHE A 148 0.09 25.43 -12.06
CA PHE A 148 1.28 26.26 -12.17
C PHE A 148 2.11 25.81 -13.37
N TYR A 149 2.68 26.77 -14.10
CA TYR A 149 3.56 26.51 -15.22
C TYR A 149 4.54 27.68 -15.39
N LEU A 150 5.83 27.37 -15.50
CA LEU A 150 6.90 28.32 -15.80
C LEU A 150 7.85 27.76 -16.85
N LYS A 151 8.51 28.64 -17.60
CA LYS A 151 9.72 28.31 -18.35
C LYS A 151 10.95 28.72 -17.54
N TYR A 152 12.11 28.16 -17.89
CA TYR A 152 13.38 28.50 -17.25
C TYR A 152 13.72 29.99 -17.32
N THR A 153 13.25 30.68 -18.37
CA THR A 153 13.40 32.14 -18.55
C THR A 153 12.66 32.94 -17.48
N ASP A 154 11.64 32.35 -16.86
CA ASP A 154 10.80 33.02 -15.87
C ASP A 154 11.35 32.82 -14.45
N TYR A 155 12.31 31.91 -14.25
CA TYR A 155 12.76 31.49 -12.91
C TYR A 155 13.34 32.62 -12.09
N LEU A 156 14.10 33.55 -12.68
CA LEU A 156 14.71 34.65 -11.93
C LEU A 156 13.67 35.67 -11.45
N GLU A 157 12.68 35.98 -12.29
CA GLU A 157 11.58 36.88 -11.94
C GLU A 157 10.63 36.24 -10.91
N LYS A 158 10.35 34.94 -11.08
CA LYS A 158 9.39 34.18 -10.26
C LYS A 158 10.04 33.40 -9.11
N TRP A 159 11.32 33.63 -8.82
CA TRP A 159 12.05 32.85 -7.81
C TRP A 159 11.44 32.99 -6.42
N GLU A 160 11.02 34.19 -6.02
CA GLU A 160 10.42 34.41 -4.70
C GLU A 160 9.09 33.69 -4.53
N GLU A 161 8.30 33.57 -5.61
CA GLU A 161 7.07 32.77 -5.64
C GLU A 161 7.39 31.27 -5.51
N LEU A 162 8.39 30.77 -6.25
CA LEU A 162 8.84 29.38 -6.14
C LEU A 162 9.35 29.04 -4.74
N VAL A 163 10.19 29.90 -4.15
CA VAL A 163 10.68 29.75 -2.77
C VAL A 163 9.52 29.80 -1.79
N GLY A 164 8.60 30.75 -1.96
CA GLY A 164 7.45 30.94 -1.08
C GLY A 164 6.46 29.77 -1.07
N ILE A 165 6.49 28.89 -2.07
CA ILE A 165 5.57 27.75 -2.18
C ILE A 165 6.29 26.40 -1.99
N PHE A 166 7.42 26.19 -2.66
CA PHE A 166 8.07 24.89 -2.82
C PHE A 166 9.39 24.74 -2.07
N SER A 167 9.87 25.79 -1.37
CA SER A 167 11.05 25.63 -0.50
C SER A 167 10.72 24.79 0.73
N ARG A 168 11.71 24.03 1.20
CA ARG A 168 11.57 23.21 2.42
C ARG A 168 11.05 24.02 3.61
N GLU A 169 11.58 25.23 3.79
CA GLU A 169 11.18 26.14 4.86
C GLU A 169 9.76 26.66 4.70
N ALA A 170 9.35 27.04 3.48
CA ALA A 170 7.99 27.53 3.23
C ALA A 170 6.93 26.46 3.48
N ILE A 171 7.21 25.21 3.10
CA ILE A 171 6.31 24.08 3.39
C ILE A 171 6.20 23.87 4.91
N LEU A 172 7.30 23.91 5.66
CA LEU A 172 7.27 23.85 7.13
C LEU A 172 6.43 24.96 7.76
N LYS A 173 6.40 26.15 7.14
CA LYS A 173 5.59 27.29 7.58
C LYS A 173 4.14 27.26 7.05
N GLY A 174 3.72 26.19 6.37
CA GLY A 174 2.36 25.98 5.89
C GLY A 174 1.98 26.78 4.63
N ALA A 175 2.95 27.30 3.88
CA ALA A 175 2.66 28.04 2.65
C ALA A 175 2.12 27.13 1.52
N PHE A 176 2.58 25.87 1.50
CA PHE A 176 2.14 24.85 0.56
C PHE A 176 0.65 24.53 0.69
N ASP A 177 0.19 24.30 1.92
CA ASP A 177 -1.23 24.00 2.19
C ASP A 177 -2.12 25.20 1.83
N LYS A 178 -1.69 26.42 2.17
CA LYS A 178 -2.37 27.65 1.74
C LYS A 178 -2.44 27.79 0.23
N TYR A 179 -1.37 27.44 -0.48
CA TYR A 179 -1.35 27.48 -1.94
C TYR A 179 -2.38 26.52 -2.54
N ILE A 180 -2.44 25.28 -2.02
CA ILE A 180 -3.45 24.27 -2.41
C ILE A 180 -4.86 24.80 -2.18
N ASP A 181 -5.14 25.36 -1.01
CA ASP A 181 -6.48 25.89 -0.69
C ASP A 181 -6.85 27.08 -1.59
N SER A 182 -5.89 27.94 -1.94
CA SER A 182 -6.12 29.15 -2.74
C SER A 182 -6.41 28.87 -4.22
N LYS A 183 -5.87 27.79 -4.78
CA LYS A 183 -5.93 27.51 -6.23
C LYS A 183 -7.13 26.65 -6.64
N THR A 184 -8.01 26.27 -5.70
CA THR A 184 -8.85 25.10 -5.93
C THR A 184 -10.34 25.36 -5.72
N HIS A 185 -11.14 24.89 -6.68
CA HIS A 185 -12.60 24.91 -6.60
C HIS A 185 -13.09 23.61 -5.93
N LYS A 186 -13.91 23.73 -4.89
CA LYS A 186 -14.44 22.64 -4.04
C LYS A 186 -15.33 21.58 -4.74
N LYS A 187 -15.37 21.48 -6.07
CA LYS A 187 -16.26 20.56 -6.78
C LYS A 187 -15.49 19.42 -7.46
N GLY A 188 -15.75 18.18 -7.03
CA GLY A 188 -15.47 16.97 -7.81
C GLY A 188 -14.23 16.13 -7.45
N THR A 189 -13.66 16.26 -6.26
CA THR A 189 -12.54 15.43 -5.80
C THR A 189 -13.03 14.06 -5.33
N ALA A 190 -13.08 13.07 -6.22
CA ALA A 190 -13.19 11.68 -5.79
C ALA A 190 -11.84 11.26 -5.21
N GLU A 191 -11.81 11.05 -3.89
CA GLU A 191 -10.66 10.49 -3.19
C GLU A 191 -10.33 9.10 -3.75
N VAL A 192 -9.04 8.74 -3.73
CA VAL A 192 -8.55 7.47 -4.29
C VAL A 192 -9.17 6.25 -3.60
N ASP A 193 -9.45 6.35 -2.29
CA ASP A 193 -10.11 5.28 -1.53
C ASP A 193 -11.52 4.99 -2.08
N THR A 194 -12.31 6.03 -2.31
CA THR A 194 -13.68 5.96 -2.79
C THR A 194 -13.71 5.42 -4.22
N ALA A 195 -12.80 5.91 -5.06
CA ALA A 195 -12.69 5.44 -6.43
C ALA A 195 -12.22 3.97 -6.51
N PHE A 196 -11.25 3.58 -5.67
CA PHE A 196 -10.75 2.22 -5.63
C PHE A 196 -11.79 1.24 -5.05
N LEU A 197 -12.51 1.66 -4.00
CA LEU A 197 -13.64 0.90 -3.48
C LEU A 197 -14.69 0.65 -4.57
N THR A 198 -15.11 1.70 -5.28
CA THR A 198 -16.11 1.57 -6.35
C THR A 198 -15.67 0.54 -7.40
N GLU A 199 -14.38 0.50 -7.71
CA GLU A 199 -13.80 -0.46 -8.64
C GLU A 199 -13.84 -1.90 -8.08
N ILE A 200 -13.46 -2.09 -6.82
CA ILE A 200 -13.53 -3.39 -6.15
C ILE A 200 -14.98 -3.89 -6.00
N GLU A 201 -15.93 -3.02 -5.65
CA GLU A 201 -17.35 -3.35 -5.58
C GLU A 201 -17.89 -3.79 -6.95
N ARG A 202 -17.46 -3.12 -8.02
CA ARG A 202 -17.78 -3.53 -9.39
C ARG A 202 -17.25 -4.93 -9.70
N TRP A 203 -15.99 -5.22 -9.37
CA TRP A 203 -15.42 -6.57 -9.55
C TRP A 203 -16.15 -7.61 -8.71
N ARG A 204 -16.53 -7.27 -7.47
CA ARG A 204 -17.31 -8.13 -6.57
C ARG A 204 -18.64 -8.51 -7.20
N ASP A 205 -19.41 -7.54 -7.69
CA ASP A 205 -20.70 -7.80 -8.33
C ASP A 205 -20.54 -8.66 -9.59
N MET A 206 -19.54 -8.35 -10.44
CA MET A 206 -19.24 -9.12 -11.64
C MET A 206 -18.87 -10.58 -11.34
N LEU A 207 -17.96 -10.80 -10.39
CA LEU A 207 -17.55 -12.13 -9.96
C LEU A 207 -18.70 -12.86 -9.28
N ALA A 208 -19.44 -12.22 -8.37
CA ALA A 208 -20.56 -12.83 -7.67
C ALA A 208 -21.62 -13.37 -8.63
N ARG A 209 -22.03 -12.55 -9.62
CA ARG A 209 -22.99 -12.97 -10.65
C ARG A 209 -22.45 -14.11 -11.50
N ASN A 210 -21.19 -14.04 -11.92
CA ASN A 210 -20.61 -15.05 -12.79
C ASN A 210 -20.39 -16.39 -12.07
N ILE A 211 -19.79 -16.35 -10.88
CA ILE A 211 -19.51 -17.52 -10.06
C ILE A 211 -20.83 -18.20 -9.67
N ALA A 212 -21.86 -17.47 -9.24
CA ALA A 212 -23.18 -18.06 -8.97
C ALA A 212 -23.75 -18.74 -10.22
N LEU A 213 -23.70 -18.08 -11.38
CA LEU A 213 -24.24 -18.64 -12.62
C LEU A 213 -23.51 -19.92 -13.06
N ARG A 214 -22.19 -19.97 -12.91
CA ARG A 214 -21.35 -21.08 -13.38
C ARG A 214 -21.19 -22.21 -12.38
N ASN A 215 -21.47 -21.96 -11.10
CA ASN A 215 -21.26 -22.89 -10.01
C ASN A 215 -22.56 -23.00 -9.17
N PRO A 216 -23.63 -23.61 -9.71
CA PRO A 216 -24.99 -23.56 -9.14
C PRO A 216 -25.14 -24.26 -7.77
N VAL A 217 -24.14 -25.03 -7.36
CA VAL A 217 -24.13 -25.80 -6.11
C VAL A 217 -23.64 -24.94 -4.93
N LEU A 218 -23.06 -23.77 -5.19
CA LEU A 218 -22.48 -22.95 -4.13
C LEU A 218 -23.57 -22.35 -3.21
N SER A 219 -23.35 -22.46 -1.92
CA SER A 219 -24.09 -21.67 -0.93
C SER A 219 -23.69 -20.19 -0.98
N SER A 220 -24.52 -19.31 -0.41
CA SER A 220 -24.17 -17.88 -0.26
C SER A 220 -22.85 -17.69 0.48
N ARG A 221 -22.56 -18.52 1.49
CA ARG A 221 -21.30 -18.49 2.26
C ARG A 221 -20.10 -18.83 1.38
N GLN A 222 -20.16 -19.95 0.65
CA GLN A 222 -19.12 -20.37 -0.27
C GLN A 222 -18.89 -19.35 -1.40
N LEU A 223 -19.97 -18.76 -1.92
CA LEU A 223 -19.88 -17.70 -2.92
C LEU A 223 -19.17 -16.45 -2.40
N ASN A 224 -19.50 -16.00 -1.17
CA ASN A 224 -18.81 -14.86 -0.55
C ASN A 224 -17.31 -15.14 -0.39
N PHE A 225 -16.96 -16.32 0.15
CA PHE A 225 -15.57 -16.73 0.31
C PHE A 225 -14.84 -16.78 -1.04
N ALA A 226 -15.43 -17.41 -2.05
CA ALA A 226 -14.85 -17.53 -3.39
C ALA A 226 -14.56 -16.17 -4.05
N VAL A 227 -15.52 -15.24 -4.00
CA VAL A 227 -15.36 -13.90 -4.57
C VAL A 227 -14.27 -13.13 -3.83
N GLN A 228 -14.31 -13.12 -2.50
CA GLN A 228 -13.31 -12.45 -1.66
C GLN A 228 -11.90 -12.94 -1.98
N GLN A 229 -11.67 -14.24 -1.83
CA GLN A 229 -10.36 -14.86 -2.02
C GLN A 229 -9.83 -14.63 -3.44
N THR A 230 -10.69 -14.63 -4.45
CA THR A 230 -10.29 -14.30 -5.84
C THR A 230 -9.79 -12.86 -5.95
N ILE A 231 -10.51 -11.88 -5.37
CA ILE A 231 -10.11 -10.47 -5.41
C ILE A 231 -8.81 -10.27 -4.64
N ASP A 232 -8.72 -10.78 -3.41
CA ASP A 232 -7.58 -10.60 -2.52
C ASP A 232 -6.28 -11.13 -3.12
N ARG A 233 -6.35 -12.33 -3.72
CA ARG A 233 -5.20 -12.94 -4.40
C ARG A 233 -4.75 -12.16 -5.63
N ILE A 234 -5.69 -11.65 -6.43
CA ILE A 234 -5.37 -10.81 -7.60
C ILE A 234 -4.73 -9.49 -7.14
N ILE A 235 -5.30 -8.82 -6.15
CA ILE A 235 -4.76 -7.56 -5.61
C ILE A 235 -3.39 -7.77 -4.99
N PHE A 236 -3.22 -8.82 -4.19
CA PHE A 236 -1.93 -9.17 -3.59
C PHE A 236 -0.85 -9.35 -4.66
N LEU A 237 -1.12 -10.20 -5.67
CA LEU A 237 -0.16 -10.43 -6.76
C LEU A 237 0.11 -9.15 -7.56
N ARG A 238 -0.90 -8.33 -7.80
CA ARG A 238 -0.72 -7.06 -8.51
C ARG A 238 0.18 -6.09 -7.75
N ILE A 239 0.01 -5.99 -6.43
CA ILE A 239 0.88 -5.18 -5.57
C ILE A 239 2.30 -5.74 -5.58
N CYS A 240 2.47 -7.07 -5.54
CA CYS A 240 3.77 -7.71 -5.66
C CYS A 240 4.47 -7.38 -6.99
N GLU A 241 3.75 -7.34 -8.12
CA GLU A 241 4.31 -6.94 -9.41
C GLU A 241 4.79 -5.47 -9.42
N ASP A 242 3.99 -4.55 -8.88
CA ASP A 242 4.32 -3.12 -8.83
C ASP A 242 5.45 -2.81 -7.87
N ARG A 243 5.57 -3.59 -6.78
CA ARG A 243 6.71 -3.51 -5.86
C ARG A 243 7.95 -4.25 -6.34
N GLY A 244 7.94 -4.84 -7.53
CA GLY A 244 9.10 -5.56 -8.09
C GLY A 244 9.41 -6.90 -7.41
N ILE A 245 8.47 -7.42 -6.63
CA ILE A 245 8.54 -8.75 -6.01
C ILE A 245 8.23 -9.81 -7.06
N GLU A 246 7.20 -9.57 -7.88
CA GLU A 246 6.85 -10.37 -9.05
C GLU A 246 7.25 -9.67 -10.35
N ASP A 247 7.39 -10.46 -11.42
CA ASP A 247 7.58 -9.93 -12.76
C ASP A 247 6.35 -9.14 -13.20
N TYR A 248 6.57 -7.90 -13.66
CA TYR A 248 5.47 -7.02 -14.04
C TYR A 248 4.73 -7.54 -15.27
N GLY A 249 3.39 -7.55 -15.18
CA GLY A 249 2.54 -7.97 -16.30
C GLY A 249 2.28 -9.48 -16.36
N ARG A 250 2.67 -10.25 -15.34
CA ARG A 250 2.39 -11.69 -15.25
C ARG A 250 0.87 -11.94 -15.25
N LEU A 251 0.10 -11.24 -14.43
CA LEU A 251 -1.38 -11.37 -14.47
C LEU A 251 -1.95 -10.82 -15.78
N LEU A 252 -1.43 -9.70 -16.29
CA LEU A 252 -1.88 -9.14 -17.58
C LEU A 252 -1.69 -10.15 -18.73
N GLY A 253 -0.57 -10.87 -18.73
CA GLY A 253 -0.23 -11.90 -19.72
C GLY A 253 -1.24 -13.05 -19.78
N LEU A 254 -2.02 -13.28 -18.72
CA LEU A 254 -3.11 -14.25 -18.73
C LEU A 254 -4.15 -13.95 -19.82
N GLN A 255 -4.32 -12.69 -20.24
CA GLN A 255 -5.29 -12.33 -21.27
C GLN A 255 -4.98 -12.91 -22.66
N ASN A 256 -3.74 -13.36 -22.89
CA ASN A 256 -3.26 -13.84 -24.18
C ASN A 256 -3.68 -15.28 -24.52
N GLY A 257 -4.57 -15.89 -23.73
CA GLY A 257 -5.05 -17.25 -23.97
C GLY A 257 -6.44 -17.53 -23.39
N PRO A 258 -7.02 -18.71 -23.66
CA PRO A 258 -8.26 -19.16 -23.04
C PRO A 258 -8.03 -19.69 -21.61
N LYS A 259 -9.11 -20.04 -20.90
CA LYS A 259 -9.07 -20.67 -19.56
C LYS A 259 -8.25 -19.86 -18.57
N ILE A 260 -8.55 -18.56 -18.50
CA ILE A 260 -7.82 -17.58 -17.69
C ILE A 260 -7.83 -17.99 -16.23
N TYR A 261 -8.96 -18.44 -15.69
CA TYR A 261 -9.03 -18.83 -14.28
C TYR A 261 -8.11 -20.00 -13.95
N THR A 262 -8.04 -21.02 -14.81
CA THR A 262 -7.13 -22.17 -14.62
C THR A 262 -5.67 -21.73 -14.59
N ARG A 263 -5.26 -20.82 -15.48
CA ARG A 263 -3.89 -20.29 -15.51
C ARG A 263 -3.62 -19.30 -14.37
N LEU A 264 -4.61 -18.52 -13.98
CA LEU A 264 -4.56 -17.67 -12.79
C LEU A 264 -4.35 -18.52 -11.53
N PHE A 265 -5.05 -19.65 -11.43
CA PHE A 265 -4.90 -20.58 -10.31
C PHE A 265 -3.51 -21.21 -10.26
N GLN A 266 -2.86 -21.46 -11.40
CA GLN A 266 -1.45 -21.87 -11.43
C GLN A 266 -0.55 -20.79 -10.79
N HIS A 267 -0.80 -19.50 -11.08
CA HIS A 267 -0.08 -18.41 -10.40
C HIS A 267 -0.37 -18.35 -8.91
N PHE A 268 -1.58 -18.71 -8.46
CA PHE A 268 -1.89 -18.84 -7.04
C PHE A 268 -1.10 -19.97 -6.38
N GLN A 269 -0.93 -21.11 -7.05
CA GLN A 269 -0.12 -22.22 -6.54
C GLN A 269 1.37 -21.85 -6.45
N GLU A 270 1.90 -21.18 -7.48
CA GLU A 270 3.27 -20.66 -7.48
C GLU A 270 3.49 -19.63 -6.35
N ALA A 271 2.46 -18.82 -6.07
CA ALA A 271 2.46 -17.86 -4.98
C ALA A 271 2.41 -18.54 -3.60
N ASP A 272 1.70 -19.66 -3.44
CA ASP A 272 1.70 -20.45 -2.19
C ASP A 272 3.12 -20.92 -1.83
N GLU A 273 3.81 -21.50 -2.82
CA GLU A 273 5.19 -21.99 -2.65
C GLU A 273 6.16 -20.86 -2.29
N ARG A 274 5.94 -19.65 -2.85
CA ARG A 274 6.82 -18.51 -2.67
C ARG A 274 6.57 -17.72 -1.39
N TYR A 275 5.30 -17.42 -1.10
CA TYR A 275 4.90 -16.50 -0.05
C TYR A 275 4.46 -17.23 1.23
N ASN A 276 3.71 -18.33 1.10
CA ASN A 276 3.14 -19.05 2.23
C ASN A 276 2.35 -18.17 3.21
N SER A 277 1.55 -17.24 2.69
CA SER A 277 0.83 -16.22 3.47
C SER A 277 -0.47 -16.69 4.16
N GLY A 278 -0.88 -17.95 3.97
CA GLY A 278 -2.22 -18.43 4.35
C GLY A 278 -3.26 -18.13 3.26
N LEU A 279 -3.15 -16.96 2.61
CA LEU A 279 -4.00 -16.55 1.47
C LEU A 279 -4.01 -17.55 0.30
N PHE A 280 -2.90 -18.27 0.10
CA PHE A 280 -2.74 -19.25 -1.00
C PHE A 280 -2.73 -20.71 -0.50
N HIS A 281 -3.24 -20.99 0.70
CA HIS A 281 -3.15 -22.33 1.28
C HIS A 281 -4.11 -23.34 0.61
N PHE A 282 -3.57 -24.19 -0.28
CA PHE A 282 -4.38 -25.15 -1.07
C PHE A 282 -4.16 -26.62 -0.71
N LYS A 283 -3.20 -26.94 0.16
CA LYS A 283 -2.84 -28.31 0.55
C LYS A 283 -2.61 -28.37 2.04
N ALA A 284 -3.10 -29.41 2.70
CA ALA A 284 -2.86 -29.62 4.12
C ALA A 284 -1.35 -29.73 4.41
N GLU A 285 -0.89 -29.00 5.43
CA GLU A 285 0.51 -29.00 5.88
C GLU A 285 0.57 -29.20 7.40
N LYS A 286 1.71 -29.69 7.90
CA LYS A 286 1.87 -29.86 9.34
C LYS A 286 1.83 -28.51 10.05
N GLY A 287 0.80 -28.29 10.88
CA GLY A 287 0.60 -27.05 11.63
C GLY A 287 -0.22 -25.98 10.90
N ARG A 288 -0.78 -26.32 9.72
CA ARG A 288 -1.81 -25.55 9.02
C ARG A 288 -2.91 -26.50 8.56
N ASP A 289 -4.00 -26.42 9.28
CA ASP A 289 -5.21 -27.18 9.00
C ASP A 289 -6.14 -26.34 8.09
N ASP A 290 -7.13 -26.96 7.44
CA ASP A 290 -8.15 -26.32 6.60
C ASP A 290 -7.68 -25.65 5.28
N PRO A 291 -7.15 -26.42 4.31
CA PRO A 291 -6.83 -25.89 2.99
C PRO A 291 -8.06 -25.44 2.20
N ASP A 292 -7.89 -24.41 1.38
CA ASP A 292 -8.90 -23.97 0.42
C ASP A 292 -9.09 -25.01 -0.68
N THR A 293 -10.14 -25.82 -0.52
CA THR A 293 -10.58 -26.83 -1.48
C THR A 293 -11.67 -26.31 -2.41
N LEU A 294 -12.21 -25.11 -2.16
CA LEU A 294 -13.34 -24.57 -2.90
C LEU A 294 -12.89 -23.84 -4.17
N THR A 295 -12.02 -22.83 -4.02
CA THR A 295 -11.59 -21.99 -5.14
C THR A 295 -10.87 -22.73 -6.28
N PRO A 296 -10.13 -23.85 -6.06
CA PRO A 296 -9.54 -24.62 -7.15
C PRO A 296 -10.58 -25.21 -8.12
N SER A 297 -11.81 -25.44 -7.66
CA SER A 297 -12.87 -26.10 -8.43
C SER A 297 -13.76 -25.14 -9.24
N LEU A 298 -13.57 -23.83 -9.07
CA LEU A 298 -14.47 -22.83 -9.65
C LEU A 298 -14.35 -22.75 -11.18
N VAL A 299 -15.50 -22.53 -11.80
CA VAL A 299 -15.60 -22.13 -13.20
C VAL A 299 -15.91 -20.64 -13.26
N ILE A 300 -15.05 -19.86 -13.91
CA ILE A 300 -15.21 -18.41 -14.11
C ILE A 300 -14.98 -18.08 -15.58
N ASP A 301 -15.87 -17.28 -16.16
CA ASP A 301 -15.78 -16.89 -17.56
C ASP A 301 -14.59 -15.95 -17.82
N ASP A 302 -13.81 -16.26 -18.86
CA ASP A 302 -12.63 -15.47 -19.27
C ASP A 302 -12.95 -13.97 -19.47
N LYS A 303 -14.15 -13.63 -19.96
CA LYS A 303 -14.56 -12.24 -20.17
C LYS A 303 -14.49 -11.41 -18.90
N ILE A 304 -14.90 -11.98 -17.77
CA ILE A 304 -14.93 -11.30 -16.47
C ILE A 304 -13.49 -11.03 -16.01
N LEU A 305 -12.64 -12.06 -16.08
CA LEU A 305 -11.25 -11.94 -15.66
C LEU A 305 -10.44 -11.02 -16.59
N LYS A 306 -10.69 -11.02 -17.90
CA LYS A 306 -10.05 -10.06 -18.83
C LYS A 306 -10.34 -8.61 -18.44
N ASP A 307 -11.59 -8.31 -18.08
CA ASP A 307 -11.95 -6.95 -17.69
C ASP A 307 -11.28 -6.54 -16.38
N ILE A 308 -11.34 -7.39 -15.34
CA ILE A 308 -10.65 -7.13 -14.06
C ILE A 308 -9.15 -6.94 -14.28
N LEU A 309 -8.50 -7.90 -14.94
CA LEU A 309 -7.07 -7.87 -15.17
C LEU A 309 -6.64 -6.68 -16.02
N LYS A 310 -7.44 -6.23 -17.00
CA LYS A 310 -7.07 -5.08 -17.84
C LYS A 310 -7.07 -3.78 -17.03
N ASN A 311 -8.08 -3.59 -16.18
CA ASN A 311 -8.26 -2.35 -15.41
C ASN A 311 -7.26 -2.22 -14.24
N LEU A 312 -6.39 -3.21 -14.03
CA LEU A 312 -5.31 -3.19 -13.03
C LEU A 312 -3.98 -2.64 -13.57
N TYR A 313 -3.84 -2.44 -14.88
CA TYR A 313 -2.57 -2.05 -15.51
C TYR A 313 -2.63 -0.72 -16.24
N TYR A 314 -1.49 -0.02 -16.24
CA TYR A 314 -1.30 1.16 -17.09
C TYR A 314 -1.48 0.79 -18.59
N PRO A 315 -2.11 1.66 -19.41
CA PRO A 315 -2.64 2.99 -19.07
C PRO A 315 -4.11 3.01 -18.64
N ASP A 316 -4.79 1.86 -18.58
CA ASP A 316 -6.22 1.79 -18.24
C ASP A 316 -6.45 2.01 -16.74
N SER A 317 -5.52 1.57 -15.90
CA SER A 317 -5.55 1.79 -14.45
C SER A 317 -5.09 3.20 -14.07
N PRO A 318 -5.90 3.98 -13.33
CA PRO A 318 -5.49 5.25 -12.74
C PRO A 318 -4.69 5.06 -11.44
N TYR A 319 -4.53 3.82 -10.95
CA TYR A 319 -3.88 3.50 -9.68
C TYR A 319 -2.43 3.07 -9.90
N GLU A 320 -1.50 3.58 -9.10
CA GLU A 320 -0.14 3.09 -8.98
C GLU A 320 0.01 2.33 -7.65
N PHE A 321 0.02 0.99 -7.71
CA PHE A 321 -0.05 0.16 -6.50
C PHE A 321 1.27 0.16 -5.70
N SER A 322 2.39 0.56 -6.32
CA SER A 322 3.67 0.73 -5.63
C SER A 322 3.65 1.87 -4.60
N VAL A 323 2.82 2.89 -4.82
CA VAL A 323 2.70 4.06 -3.95
C VAL A 323 1.40 4.11 -3.15
N LEU A 324 0.47 3.17 -3.39
CA LEU A 324 -0.81 3.08 -2.68
C LEU A 324 -0.56 2.68 -1.21
N PRO A 325 -0.92 3.55 -0.25
CA PRO A 325 -0.78 3.25 1.17
C PRO A 325 -1.58 2.03 1.63
N ALA A 326 -1.04 1.28 2.59
CA ALA A 326 -1.69 0.07 3.12
C ALA A 326 -2.99 0.37 3.90
N ASP A 327 -3.12 1.55 4.50
CA ASP A 327 -4.33 2.01 5.20
C ASP A 327 -5.50 2.24 4.23
N ILE A 328 -5.25 2.60 2.96
CA ILE A 328 -6.30 2.66 1.94
C ILE A 328 -6.91 1.28 1.73
N LEU A 329 -6.09 0.22 1.69
CA LEU A 329 -6.61 -1.13 1.56
C LEU A 329 -7.48 -1.48 2.76
N GLY A 330 -7.01 -1.22 3.98
CA GLY A 330 -7.82 -1.40 5.20
C GLY A 330 -9.17 -0.68 5.11
N GLN A 331 -9.18 0.61 4.74
CA GLN A 331 -10.41 1.42 4.60
C GLN A 331 -11.36 0.86 3.53
N VAL A 332 -10.83 0.49 2.36
CA VAL A 332 -11.62 -0.05 1.25
C VAL A 332 -12.21 -1.40 1.63
N TYR A 333 -11.43 -2.26 2.28
CA TYR A 333 -11.93 -3.54 2.76
C TYR A 333 -12.92 -3.40 3.91
N GLU A 334 -12.80 -2.41 4.79
CA GLU A 334 -13.79 -2.16 5.85
C GLU A 334 -15.19 -1.89 5.24
N GLN A 335 -15.26 -1.05 4.21
CA GLN A 335 -16.52 -0.79 3.50
C GLN A 335 -16.99 -2.04 2.75
N PHE A 336 -16.06 -2.84 2.22
CA PHE A 336 -16.35 -4.14 1.62
C PHE A 336 -16.97 -5.13 2.61
N LEU A 337 -16.50 -5.18 3.86
CA LEU A 337 -17.02 -6.01 4.95
C LEU A 337 -18.45 -5.61 5.34
N GLY A 338 -18.85 -4.36 5.07
CA GLY A 338 -20.22 -3.89 5.31
C GLY A 338 -21.27 -4.50 4.39
N GLN A 339 -20.85 -5.26 3.36
CA GLN A 339 -21.73 -5.86 2.37
C GLN A 339 -21.60 -7.39 2.36
N VAL A 340 -22.69 -8.06 1.99
CA VAL A 340 -22.76 -9.51 1.83
C VAL A 340 -23.36 -9.87 0.48
N ILE A 341 -22.89 -10.97 -0.11
CA ILE A 341 -23.49 -11.56 -1.30
C ILE A 341 -24.58 -12.55 -0.86
N ARG A 342 -25.82 -12.32 -1.27
CA ARG A 342 -26.93 -13.24 -1.04
C ARG A 342 -27.38 -13.89 -2.35
N LEU A 343 -27.66 -15.19 -2.30
CA LEU A 343 -28.34 -15.88 -3.39
C LEU A 343 -29.86 -15.75 -3.26
N THR A 344 -30.52 -15.37 -4.36
CA THR A 344 -31.98 -15.42 -4.48
C THR A 344 -32.46 -16.86 -4.67
N PRO A 345 -33.77 -17.16 -4.52
CA PRO A 345 -34.31 -18.49 -4.81
C PRO A 345 -34.05 -18.98 -6.25
N ALA A 346 -33.86 -18.05 -7.19
CA ALA A 346 -33.48 -18.35 -8.58
C ALA A 346 -31.95 -18.47 -8.77
N HIS A 347 -31.19 -18.66 -7.69
CA HIS A 347 -29.72 -18.74 -7.67
C HIS A 347 -29.01 -17.53 -8.32
N ARG A 348 -29.61 -16.34 -8.24
CA ARG A 348 -28.96 -15.10 -8.67
C ARG A 348 -28.28 -14.43 -7.48
N ALA A 349 -27.01 -14.05 -7.65
CA ALA A 349 -26.27 -13.27 -6.67
C ALA A 349 -26.75 -11.82 -6.62
N VAL A 350 -26.92 -11.31 -5.41
CA VAL A 350 -27.23 -9.91 -5.11
C VAL A 350 -26.27 -9.45 -4.02
N VAL A 351 -25.58 -8.34 -4.27
CA VAL A 351 -24.77 -7.67 -3.26
C VAL A 351 -25.67 -6.70 -2.49
N GLU A 352 -25.70 -6.82 -1.17
CA GLU A 352 -26.48 -5.91 -0.31
C GLU A 352 -25.73 -5.60 0.99
N GLN A 353 -26.04 -4.46 1.61
CA GLN A 353 -25.50 -4.14 2.93
C GLN A 353 -26.01 -5.12 3.99
N LYS A 354 -25.12 -5.50 4.91
CA LYS A 354 -25.45 -6.29 6.10
C LYS A 354 -26.53 -5.58 6.94
N THR A 355 -27.34 -6.35 7.65
CA THR A 355 -28.49 -5.82 8.40
C THR A 355 -28.03 -4.91 9.54
N GLU A 356 -26.99 -5.30 10.25
CA GLU A 356 -26.33 -4.54 11.30
C GLU A 356 -25.78 -3.20 10.79
N VAL A 357 -25.20 -3.18 9.58
CA VAL A 357 -24.69 -1.95 8.94
C VAL A 357 -25.84 -1.02 8.56
N LYS A 358 -26.93 -1.56 8.00
CA LYS A 358 -28.15 -0.78 7.71
C LYS A 358 -28.73 -0.16 8.99
N LYS A 359 -28.73 -0.90 10.10
CA LYS A 359 -29.21 -0.42 11.41
C LYS A 359 -28.29 0.64 12.03
N ALA A 360 -26.98 0.49 11.85
CA ALA A 360 -25.98 1.44 12.35
C ALA A 360 -25.91 2.74 11.53
N GLY A 361 -26.55 2.77 10.35
CA GLY A 361 -26.53 3.94 9.46
C GLY A 361 -25.30 4.03 8.55
N GLY A 362 -24.48 2.97 8.49
CA GLY A 362 -23.29 2.89 7.66
C GLY A 362 -22.12 2.18 8.34
N VAL A 363 -21.00 2.09 7.63
CA VAL A 363 -19.72 1.62 8.16
C VAL A 363 -18.88 2.84 8.53
N TYR A 364 -18.51 2.98 9.80
CA TYR A 364 -17.66 4.07 10.29
C TYR A 364 -16.26 3.54 10.54
N TYR A 365 -15.29 4.05 9.80
CA TYR A 365 -13.88 3.72 10.01
C TYR A 365 -13.25 4.70 11.00
N THR A 366 -12.24 4.25 11.74
CA THR A 366 -11.45 5.10 12.61
C THR A 366 -10.48 5.92 11.76
N PRO A 367 -10.58 7.27 11.75
CA PRO A 367 -9.63 8.10 11.03
C PRO A 367 -8.18 7.83 11.47
N THR A 368 -7.23 7.86 10.54
CA THR A 368 -5.80 7.54 10.81
C THR A 368 -5.24 8.33 11.99
N TYR A 369 -5.56 9.63 12.11
CA TYR A 369 -5.08 10.44 13.22
C TYR A 369 -5.60 9.99 14.61
N ILE A 370 -6.80 9.38 14.66
CA ILE A 370 -7.34 8.79 15.90
C ILE A 370 -6.60 7.50 16.21
N VAL A 371 -6.38 6.64 15.21
CA VAL A 371 -5.58 5.41 15.36
C VAL A 371 -4.20 5.74 15.89
N ASP A 372 -3.49 6.68 15.26
CA ASP A 372 -2.13 7.10 15.63
C ASP A 372 -2.10 7.64 17.06
N TYR A 373 -3.10 8.44 17.44
CA TYR A 373 -3.21 8.98 18.79
C TYR A 373 -3.37 7.86 19.82
N ILE A 374 -4.33 6.95 19.61
CA ILE A 374 -4.60 5.83 20.55
C ILE A 374 -3.38 4.93 20.66
N VAL A 375 -2.81 4.49 19.53
CA VAL A 375 -1.60 3.67 19.48
C VAL A 375 -0.45 4.31 20.27
N LYS A 376 -0.23 5.62 20.07
CA LYS A 376 0.83 6.35 20.78
C LYS A 376 0.57 6.43 22.28
N GLN A 377 -0.67 6.63 22.72
CA GLN A 377 -1.00 6.70 24.15
C GLN A 377 -1.00 5.31 24.82
N THR A 378 -1.30 4.25 24.08
CA THR A 378 -1.33 2.88 24.61
C THR A 378 0.07 2.24 24.62
N ILE A 379 0.77 2.25 23.49
CA ILE A 379 2.05 1.55 23.32
C ILE A 379 3.25 2.44 23.70
N GLY A 380 3.13 3.76 23.51
CA GLY A 380 4.20 4.73 23.84
C GLY A 380 4.73 4.59 25.27
N PRO A 381 3.87 4.57 26.32
CA PRO A 381 4.31 4.35 27.69
C PRO A 381 5.03 3.01 27.92
N LEU A 382 4.64 1.96 27.18
CA LEU A 382 5.21 0.62 27.30
C LEU A 382 6.61 0.50 26.71
N VAL A 383 6.96 1.33 25.72
CA VAL A 383 8.29 1.33 25.10
C VAL A 383 9.23 2.39 25.67
N HIS A 384 8.69 3.40 26.37
CA HIS A 384 9.47 4.52 26.89
C HIS A 384 10.54 4.06 27.89
N ASN A 385 11.81 4.39 27.60
CA ASN A 385 13.00 3.99 28.38
C ASN A 385 13.14 2.48 28.64
N GLN A 386 12.49 1.63 27.84
CA GLN A 386 12.61 0.18 27.97
C GLN A 386 13.77 -0.39 27.15
N LYS A 387 14.24 -1.57 27.57
CA LYS A 387 15.26 -2.33 26.84
C LYS A 387 14.63 -3.05 25.64
N LEU A 388 15.39 -3.14 24.55
CA LEU A 388 15.00 -3.86 23.33
C LEU A 388 14.43 -5.26 23.59
N ASN A 389 15.04 -6.01 24.51
CA ASN A 389 14.57 -7.37 24.82
C ASN A 389 13.13 -7.38 25.33
N LYS A 390 12.76 -6.42 26.19
CA LYS A 390 11.39 -6.32 26.70
C LYS A 390 10.41 -5.99 25.57
N ILE A 391 10.77 -5.02 24.74
CA ILE A 391 9.91 -4.56 23.62
C ILE A 391 9.72 -5.67 22.58
N SER A 392 10.76 -6.46 22.33
CA SER A 392 10.72 -7.65 21.47
C SER A 392 9.75 -8.76 21.93
N HIS A 393 9.30 -8.69 23.19
CA HIS A 393 8.40 -9.66 23.79
C HIS A 393 7.00 -9.09 24.10
N LEU A 394 6.77 -7.78 23.90
CA LEU A 394 5.47 -7.15 24.14
C LEU A 394 4.37 -7.85 23.35
N LYS A 395 3.21 -8.08 23.96
CA LYS A 395 2.03 -8.70 23.36
C LYS A 395 0.90 -7.68 23.29
N ILE A 396 0.55 -7.26 22.07
CA ILE A 396 -0.52 -6.28 21.80
C ILE A 396 -1.66 -7.02 21.13
N LEU A 397 -2.87 -6.88 21.69
CA LEU A 397 -4.09 -7.50 21.19
C LEU A 397 -5.05 -6.44 20.66
N ASP A 398 -5.72 -6.74 19.55
CA ASP A 398 -6.96 -6.08 19.15
C ASP A 398 -8.09 -7.14 19.11
N PRO A 399 -9.02 -7.16 20.08
CA PRO A 399 -10.01 -8.24 20.22
C PRO A 399 -11.23 -8.10 19.30
N ALA A 400 -11.28 -7.06 18.46
CA ALA A 400 -12.30 -6.83 17.45
C ALA A 400 -11.67 -6.10 16.26
N CYS A 401 -10.70 -6.76 15.61
CA CYS A 401 -9.72 -6.07 14.80
C CYS A 401 -10.23 -5.52 13.46
N GLY A 402 -11.41 -5.94 12.98
CA GLY A 402 -11.98 -5.48 11.72
C GLY A 402 -10.99 -5.68 10.56
N SER A 403 -10.75 -4.63 9.76
CA SER A 403 -9.70 -4.60 8.73
C SER A 403 -8.26 -4.51 9.25
N GLY A 404 -8.05 -4.38 10.56
CA GLY A 404 -6.73 -4.37 11.19
C GLY A 404 -6.12 -2.98 11.35
N SER A 405 -6.94 -1.92 11.31
CA SER A 405 -6.46 -0.53 11.36
C SER A 405 -5.58 -0.23 12.58
N PHE A 406 -5.99 -0.65 13.78
CA PHE A 406 -5.17 -0.47 14.99
C PHE A 406 -3.91 -1.34 15.00
N LEU A 407 -4.00 -2.58 14.52
CA LEU A 407 -2.83 -3.46 14.39
C LEU A 407 -1.80 -2.92 13.40
N LEU A 408 -2.24 -2.32 12.28
CA LEU A 408 -1.36 -1.65 11.33
C LEU A 408 -0.67 -0.43 11.97
N GLY A 409 -1.41 0.38 12.72
CA GLY A 409 -0.86 1.52 13.45
C GLY A 409 0.17 1.08 14.51
N ALA A 410 -0.16 0.07 15.31
CA ALA A 410 0.73 -0.54 16.28
C ALA A 410 1.99 -1.13 15.62
N TYR A 411 1.82 -1.78 14.46
CA TYR A 411 2.95 -2.33 13.71
C TYR A 411 3.90 -1.23 13.23
N GLN A 412 3.35 -0.17 12.62
CA GLN A 412 4.14 0.97 12.16
C GLN A 412 4.90 1.61 13.32
N PHE A 413 4.23 1.84 14.45
CA PHE A 413 4.86 2.38 15.65
C PHE A 413 6.06 1.53 16.11
N LEU A 414 5.90 0.20 16.15
CA LEU A 414 6.98 -0.70 16.54
C LEU A 414 8.12 -0.74 15.51
N LEU A 415 7.81 -0.69 14.21
CA LEU A 415 8.82 -0.62 13.16
C LEU A 415 9.67 0.64 13.30
N ASP A 416 9.03 1.80 13.50
CA ASP A 416 9.72 3.07 13.67
C ASP A 416 10.61 3.06 14.92
N TRP A 417 10.07 2.59 16.05
CA TRP A 417 10.83 2.47 17.29
C TRP A 417 12.07 1.56 17.14
N HIS A 418 11.92 0.39 16.50
CA HIS A 418 13.04 -0.54 16.29
C HIS A 418 14.08 0.05 15.34
N ASN A 419 13.64 0.70 14.27
CA ASN A 419 14.51 1.35 13.30
C ASN A 419 15.34 2.46 13.97
N GLU A 420 14.70 3.36 14.72
CA GLU A 420 15.37 4.40 15.51
C GLU A 420 16.38 3.81 16.51
N HIS A 421 16.00 2.72 17.19
CA HIS A 421 16.88 2.07 18.16
C HIS A 421 18.12 1.45 17.50
N TYR A 422 17.94 0.70 16.41
CA TYR A 422 19.05 0.01 15.72
C TYR A 422 20.00 0.99 15.03
N GLN A 423 19.49 2.10 14.51
CA GLN A 423 20.33 3.12 13.88
C GLN A 423 21.30 3.82 14.82
N LYS A 424 21.13 3.71 16.15
CA LYS A 424 22.14 4.19 17.12
C LYS A 424 23.46 3.42 17.02
N ASN A 425 23.45 2.19 16.50
CA ASN A 425 24.65 1.40 16.22
C ASN A 425 24.39 0.44 15.04
N PRO A 426 24.35 0.95 13.80
CA PRO A 426 23.80 0.20 12.68
C PRO A 426 24.70 -0.97 12.26
N VAL A 427 26.03 -0.80 12.34
CA VAL A 427 27.02 -1.83 11.99
C VAL A 427 26.85 -3.08 12.87
N LYS A 428 26.59 -2.90 14.17
CA LYS A 428 26.28 -4.02 15.08
C LYS A 428 25.07 -4.81 14.59
N TRP A 429 24.00 -4.12 14.20
CA TRP A 429 22.73 -4.73 13.82
C TRP A 429 22.68 -5.22 12.37
N ALA A 430 23.68 -4.87 11.56
CA ALA A 430 23.84 -5.33 10.19
C ALA A 430 24.69 -6.60 10.06
N SER A 431 25.31 -7.05 11.15
CA SER A 431 26.25 -8.16 11.16
C SER A 431 25.72 -9.37 11.95
N GLY A 432 26.31 -10.54 11.72
CA GLY A 432 25.96 -11.79 12.40
C GLY A 432 24.92 -12.64 11.69
N LYS A 433 24.42 -13.69 12.36
CA LYS A 433 23.55 -14.71 11.76
C LYS A 433 22.14 -14.20 11.43
N ASN A 434 21.64 -13.23 12.20
CA ASN A 434 20.29 -12.66 12.04
C ASN A 434 20.38 -11.13 12.00
N PRO A 435 20.86 -10.55 10.89
CA PRO A 435 20.95 -9.10 10.76
C PRO A 435 19.56 -8.47 10.85
N ARG A 436 19.46 -7.39 11.62
CA ARG A 436 18.24 -6.59 11.79
C ARG A 436 18.19 -5.42 10.83
N LEU A 437 19.36 -4.96 10.38
CA LEU A 437 19.50 -3.93 9.38
C LEU A 437 20.25 -4.44 8.16
N TYR A 438 19.98 -3.83 7.01
CA TYR A 438 20.81 -3.94 5.82
C TYR A 438 21.00 -2.56 5.20
N GLN A 439 22.05 -2.40 4.40
CA GLN A 439 22.37 -1.14 3.74
C GLN A 439 21.79 -1.16 2.32
N ILE A 440 21.03 -0.13 1.97
CA ILE A 440 20.55 0.10 0.60
C ILE A 440 21.54 0.96 -0.20
N SER A 441 21.35 0.99 -1.52
CA SER A 441 21.99 1.98 -2.39
C SER A 441 21.85 3.39 -1.82
N GLY A 442 22.95 4.14 -1.78
CA GLY A 442 22.99 5.45 -1.13
C GLY A 442 23.27 5.42 0.38
N GLY A 443 23.77 4.29 0.90
CA GLY A 443 24.45 4.18 2.19
C GLY A 443 23.54 4.15 3.43
N ALA A 444 22.23 4.20 3.25
CA ALA A 444 21.29 4.26 4.35
C ALA A 444 20.88 2.87 4.85
N TRP A 445 20.43 2.79 6.10
CA TRP A 445 20.06 1.54 6.76
C TRP A 445 18.54 1.35 6.80
N GLN A 446 18.09 0.12 6.57
CA GLN A 446 16.68 -0.28 6.67
C GLN A 446 16.54 -1.59 7.44
N LEU A 447 15.38 -1.78 8.08
CA LEU A 447 15.02 -3.04 8.74
C LEU A 447 14.97 -4.17 7.73
N THR A 448 15.61 -5.31 8.01
CA THR A 448 15.50 -6.50 7.17
C THR A 448 14.07 -7.05 7.17
N LEU A 449 13.67 -7.68 6.06
CA LEU A 449 12.39 -8.40 5.97
C LEU A 449 12.20 -9.39 7.14
N ASN A 450 13.26 -10.10 7.53
CA ASN A 450 13.22 -11.03 8.67
C ASN A 450 12.94 -10.34 10.00
N GLU A 451 13.44 -9.12 10.20
CA GLU A 451 13.15 -8.35 11.40
C GLU A 451 11.73 -7.80 11.40
N ARG A 452 11.24 -7.32 10.25
CA ARG A 452 9.84 -6.91 10.05
C ARG A 452 8.88 -8.06 10.40
N LYS A 453 9.14 -9.26 9.86
CA LYS A 453 8.41 -10.50 10.20
C LYS A 453 8.44 -10.82 11.69
N ARG A 454 9.62 -10.74 12.31
CA ARG A 454 9.77 -11.03 13.74
C ARG A 454 8.92 -10.09 14.60
N ILE A 455 8.97 -8.80 14.31
CA ILE A 455 8.18 -7.79 15.04
C ILE A 455 6.69 -8.09 14.89
N LEU A 456 6.22 -8.34 13.66
CA LEU A 456 4.82 -8.69 13.42
C LEU A 456 4.39 -9.95 14.21
N LEU A 457 5.10 -11.07 14.01
CA LEU A 457 4.76 -12.36 14.61
C LEU A 457 4.83 -12.38 16.13
N ASN A 458 5.77 -11.65 16.71
CA ASN A 458 5.98 -11.67 18.15
C ASN A 458 5.09 -10.68 18.90
N ASN A 459 4.68 -9.59 18.26
CA ASN A 459 4.09 -8.48 18.98
C ASN A 459 2.58 -8.29 18.77
N LEU A 460 2.04 -8.70 17.62
CA LEU A 460 0.68 -8.31 17.24
C LEU A 460 -0.27 -9.49 17.17
N TYR A 461 -1.44 -9.33 17.78
CA TYR A 461 -2.47 -10.34 17.88
C TYR A 461 -3.84 -9.70 17.65
N GLY A 462 -4.73 -10.42 16.99
CA GLY A 462 -6.06 -9.93 16.61
C GLY A 462 -7.11 -11.01 16.72
N VAL A 463 -8.34 -10.62 17.07
CA VAL A 463 -9.51 -11.47 17.00
C VAL A 463 -10.63 -10.70 16.30
N ASP A 464 -11.35 -11.35 15.40
CA ASP A 464 -12.62 -10.82 14.88
C ASP A 464 -13.63 -11.94 14.67
N ILE A 465 -14.91 -11.63 14.86
CA ILE A 465 -15.99 -12.58 14.66
C ILE A 465 -16.25 -12.88 13.18
N ASP A 466 -15.96 -11.92 12.30
CA ASP A 466 -16.13 -12.06 10.86
C ASP A 466 -14.86 -12.66 10.24
N PRO A 467 -14.93 -13.87 9.64
CA PRO A 467 -13.77 -14.45 8.98
C PRO A 467 -13.26 -13.61 7.81
N GLN A 468 -14.12 -12.79 7.17
CA GLN A 468 -13.65 -11.87 6.13
C GLN A 468 -12.76 -10.76 6.71
N ALA A 469 -13.08 -10.26 7.91
CA ALA A 469 -12.29 -9.25 8.59
C ALA A 469 -10.91 -9.78 8.98
N VAL A 470 -10.86 -11.03 9.46
CA VAL A 470 -9.61 -11.76 9.74
C VAL A 470 -8.73 -11.83 8.50
N GLU A 471 -9.27 -12.26 7.36
CA GLU A 471 -8.50 -12.39 6.12
C GLU A 471 -8.00 -11.04 5.59
N VAL A 472 -8.83 -9.99 5.67
CA VAL A 472 -8.44 -8.61 5.33
C VAL A 472 -7.31 -8.11 6.22
N THR A 473 -7.41 -8.33 7.53
CA THR A 473 -6.37 -7.94 8.50
C THR A 473 -5.05 -8.64 8.17
N LYS A 474 -5.10 -9.95 7.92
CA LYS A 474 -3.91 -10.72 7.51
C LYS A 474 -3.31 -10.13 6.23
N LEU A 475 -4.11 -9.94 5.18
CA LEU A 475 -3.64 -9.35 3.92
C LEU A 475 -2.97 -7.99 4.13
N SER A 476 -3.61 -7.11 4.90
CA SER A 476 -3.10 -5.76 5.14
C SER A 476 -1.77 -5.76 5.88
N LEU A 477 -1.61 -6.60 6.92
CA LEU A 477 -0.37 -6.77 7.66
C LEU A 477 0.74 -7.36 6.78
N LEU A 478 0.43 -8.35 5.94
CA LEU A 478 1.39 -8.95 5.01
C LEU A 478 1.86 -7.94 3.95
N LEU A 479 0.95 -7.14 3.39
CA LEU A 479 1.32 -6.06 2.48
C LEU A 479 2.14 -4.99 3.17
N LYS A 480 1.88 -4.71 4.46
CA LYS A 480 2.71 -3.81 5.26
C LYS A 480 4.11 -4.37 5.48
N VAL A 481 4.27 -5.69 5.70
CA VAL A 481 5.58 -6.35 5.79
C VAL A 481 6.39 -6.14 4.51
N LEU A 482 5.77 -6.25 3.34
CA LEU A 482 6.42 -6.10 2.02
C LEU A 482 6.68 -4.65 1.59
N GLU A 483 6.32 -3.66 2.40
CA GLU A 483 6.50 -2.26 2.05
C GLU A 483 7.99 -1.88 2.03
N ASN A 484 8.42 -1.17 0.99
CA ASN A 484 9.81 -0.73 0.73
C ASN A 484 10.82 -1.84 0.34
N GLU A 485 10.37 -3.05 0.00
CA GLU A 485 11.23 -4.20 -0.33
C GLU A 485 11.54 -4.34 -1.84
N GLN A 486 11.63 -3.21 -2.56
CA GLN A 486 11.68 -3.18 -4.03
C GLN A 486 12.89 -3.91 -4.66
N ASN A 487 13.96 -4.14 -3.89
CA ASN A 487 15.26 -4.62 -4.39
C ASN A 487 15.78 -5.91 -3.74
N LEU A 488 15.07 -6.53 -2.77
CA LEU A 488 15.58 -7.71 -2.05
C LEU A 488 15.18 -9.06 -2.65
N PHE A 489 14.13 -9.11 -3.47
CA PHE A 489 13.54 -10.38 -3.88
C PHE A 489 14.28 -11.21 -4.92
N PRO A 490 15.10 -10.65 -5.84
CA PRO A 490 15.88 -11.48 -6.76
C PRO A 490 16.90 -12.38 -6.04
N GLN A 491 17.30 -12.05 -4.80
CA GLN A 491 18.24 -12.85 -4.01
C GLN A 491 17.55 -13.89 -3.14
N LEU A 492 16.29 -13.64 -2.73
CA LEU A 492 15.51 -14.57 -1.90
C LEU A 492 15.04 -15.80 -2.68
N THR A 493 14.90 -15.76 -4.01
CA THR A 493 14.56 -16.94 -4.82
C THR A 493 15.67 -18.02 -4.88
N LEU A 494 16.90 -17.68 -4.50
CA LEU A 494 18.01 -18.65 -4.44
C LEU A 494 17.92 -19.55 -3.19
N TRP A 495 17.26 -19.08 -2.14
CA TRP A 495 17.07 -19.83 -0.89
C TRP A 495 15.58 -20.16 -0.80
N LYS A 496 15.20 -21.43 -0.69
CA LYS A 496 13.79 -21.86 -0.61
C LYS A 496 13.09 -21.43 0.70
N GLU A 497 13.40 -20.25 1.23
CA GLU A 497 12.80 -19.67 2.42
C GLU A 497 11.54 -18.88 2.06
N ARG A 498 10.46 -19.17 2.77
CA ARG A 498 9.15 -18.55 2.57
C ARG A 498 9.22 -17.04 2.81
N VAL A 499 8.71 -16.27 1.83
CA VAL A 499 8.84 -14.81 1.80
C VAL A 499 7.94 -14.10 2.81
N LEU A 500 6.79 -14.65 3.17
CA LEU A 500 5.87 -14.05 4.13
C LEU A 500 5.68 -14.94 5.38
N PRO A 501 5.33 -14.34 6.53
CA PRO A 501 5.00 -15.09 7.71
C PRO A 501 3.59 -15.70 7.62
N ASP A 502 3.36 -16.72 8.43
CA ASP A 502 2.03 -17.23 8.71
C ASP A 502 1.38 -16.43 9.85
N LEU A 503 0.13 -15.98 9.68
CA LEU A 503 -0.57 -15.17 10.68
C LEU A 503 -1.72 -15.91 11.38
N ASP A 504 -1.93 -17.21 11.13
CA ASP A 504 -3.03 -17.97 11.75
C ASP A 504 -2.94 -18.06 13.28
N ASN A 505 -1.71 -18.01 13.82
CA ASN A 505 -1.48 -17.95 15.27
C ASN A 505 -1.54 -16.54 15.87
N ASN A 506 -1.65 -15.52 15.02
CA ASN A 506 -1.67 -14.12 15.42
C ASN A 506 -3.08 -13.54 15.29
N ILE A 507 -3.75 -13.77 14.16
CA ILE A 507 -5.07 -13.22 13.83
C ILE A 507 -6.07 -14.37 13.73
N LYS A 508 -7.04 -14.39 14.64
CA LYS A 508 -7.96 -15.52 14.82
C LYS A 508 -9.42 -15.12 14.61
N CYS A 509 -10.22 -16.08 14.16
CA CYS A 509 -11.65 -15.90 13.95
C CYS A 509 -12.41 -16.37 15.20
N GLY A 510 -13.27 -15.51 15.74
CA GLY A 510 -14.09 -15.85 16.89
C GLY A 510 -14.72 -14.64 17.57
N ASN A 511 -15.75 -14.91 18.34
CA ASN A 511 -16.43 -13.95 19.18
C ASN A 511 -15.66 -13.79 20.49
N SER A 512 -14.88 -12.73 20.57
CA SER A 512 -14.06 -12.38 21.75
C SER A 512 -14.85 -12.25 23.06
N LEU A 513 -16.17 -12.06 23.01
CA LEU A 513 -17.04 -11.88 24.16
C LEU A 513 -17.70 -13.17 24.66
N ILE A 514 -17.70 -14.25 23.87
CA ILE A 514 -18.40 -15.51 24.19
C ILE A 514 -17.41 -16.65 24.18
N SER A 515 -17.30 -17.39 25.29
CA SER A 515 -16.48 -18.59 25.39
C SER A 515 -17.30 -19.86 25.12
N ASN A 516 -16.62 -21.00 25.02
CA ASN A 516 -17.22 -22.31 24.73
C ASN A 516 -18.17 -22.81 25.85
N ASP A 517 -18.14 -22.18 27.04
CA ASP A 517 -19.08 -22.43 28.13
C ASP A 517 -20.53 -22.07 27.76
N PHE A 518 -20.73 -21.14 26.81
CA PHE A 518 -22.04 -20.82 26.24
C PHE A 518 -22.78 -22.06 25.73
N TYR A 519 -22.04 -23.00 25.14
CA TYR A 519 -22.60 -24.23 24.60
C TYR A 519 -22.85 -25.31 25.65
N GLN A 520 -22.29 -25.20 26.86
CA GLN A 520 -22.47 -26.20 27.92
C GLN A 520 -23.87 -26.11 28.57
N GLY A 521 -24.51 -24.94 28.54
CA GLY A 521 -25.85 -24.71 29.08
C GLY A 521 -26.99 -24.79 28.06
N GLN A 522 -26.69 -24.79 26.76
CA GLN A 522 -27.67 -24.92 25.68
C GLN A 522 -27.66 -26.36 25.14
N GLN A 523 -28.82 -26.89 24.74
CA GLN A 523 -28.85 -28.14 24.00
C GLN A 523 -28.19 -27.91 22.63
N LEU A 524 -26.88 -28.16 22.52
CA LEU A 524 -26.06 -28.08 21.30
C LEU A 524 -26.74 -28.71 20.08
N GLY A 525 -27.56 -29.75 20.29
CA GLY A 525 -28.33 -30.41 19.23
C GLY A 525 -29.55 -29.64 18.69
N LEU A 526 -29.91 -28.48 19.28
CA LEU A 526 -31.02 -27.62 18.84
C LEU A 526 -30.56 -26.42 18.00
N LEU A 527 -29.27 -26.08 18.01
CA LEU A 527 -28.74 -24.97 17.22
C LEU A 527 -28.44 -25.44 15.80
N ASP A 528 -28.98 -24.75 14.81
CA ASP A 528 -28.61 -25.00 13.41
C ASP A 528 -27.17 -24.51 13.13
N GLU A 529 -26.58 -25.00 12.03
CA GLU A 529 -25.22 -24.64 11.62
C GLU A 529 -25.04 -23.12 11.41
N GLU A 530 -26.11 -22.44 10.99
CA GLU A 530 -26.07 -20.99 10.76
C GLU A 530 -25.99 -20.22 12.09
N THR A 531 -26.70 -20.69 13.10
CA THR A 531 -26.69 -20.10 14.45
C THR A 531 -25.36 -20.35 15.13
N LEU A 532 -24.81 -21.57 15.05
CA LEU A 532 -23.46 -21.88 15.56
C LEU A 532 -22.40 -20.99 14.92
N TYR A 533 -22.49 -20.81 13.59
CA TYR A 533 -21.59 -19.92 12.84
C TYR A 533 -21.71 -18.45 13.24
N ARG A 534 -22.90 -17.97 13.62
CA ARG A 534 -23.09 -16.59 14.09
C ARG A 534 -22.60 -16.36 15.52
N ILE A 535 -22.71 -17.37 16.39
CA ILE A 535 -22.22 -17.28 17.77
C ILE A 535 -20.69 -17.26 17.76
N ASN A 536 -20.08 -18.21 17.02
CA ASN A 536 -18.65 -18.33 16.79
C ASN A 536 -17.80 -18.15 18.05
N ALA A 537 -18.14 -18.81 19.16
CA ALA A 537 -17.47 -18.60 20.45
C ALA A 537 -15.94 -18.76 20.34
N PHE A 538 -15.20 -17.92 21.07
CA PHE A 538 -13.75 -17.90 21.09
C PHE A 538 -13.21 -18.31 22.47
N ASP A 539 -12.43 -19.37 22.51
CA ASP A 539 -11.80 -19.85 23.75
C ASP A 539 -10.37 -19.30 23.88
N TRP A 540 -10.24 -18.20 24.61
CA TRP A 540 -8.96 -17.54 24.88
C TRP A 540 -7.89 -18.48 25.48
N GLU A 541 -8.28 -19.38 26.39
CA GLU A 541 -7.35 -20.28 27.09
C GLU A 541 -6.73 -21.33 26.16
N THR A 542 -7.48 -21.74 25.14
CA THR A 542 -7.00 -22.67 24.12
C THR A 542 -6.27 -21.93 23.01
N GLU A 543 -6.87 -20.87 22.50
CA GLU A 543 -6.42 -20.18 21.29
C GLU A 543 -5.14 -19.36 21.52
N PHE A 544 -4.98 -18.72 22.68
CA PHE A 544 -3.77 -17.96 23.03
C PHE A 544 -3.08 -18.50 24.29
N ALA A 545 -3.16 -19.82 24.51
CA ALA A 545 -2.60 -20.50 25.68
C ALA A 545 -1.17 -20.07 26.04
N PRO A 546 -0.20 -19.95 25.09
CA PRO A 546 1.17 -19.57 25.44
C PRO A 546 1.28 -18.14 26.02
N ILE A 547 0.42 -17.22 25.57
CA ILE A 547 0.42 -15.82 25.99
C ILE A 547 -0.25 -15.69 27.35
N LEU A 548 -1.41 -16.32 27.55
CA LEU A 548 -2.12 -16.28 28.82
C LEU A 548 -1.31 -16.93 29.95
N LYS A 549 -0.65 -18.07 29.66
CA LYS A 549 0.30 -18.70 30.61
C LYS A 549 1.50 -17.82 30.96
N ALA A 550 1.86 -16.87 30.09
CA ALA A 550 2.96 -15.93 30.31
C ALA A 550 2.54 -14.62 31.00
N GLY A 551 1.29 -14.49 31.43
CA GLY A 551 0.77 -13.30 32.12
C GLY A 551 -0.18 -12.45 31.30
N GLY A 552 -0.56 -12.88 30.09
CA GLY A 552 -1.53 -12.21 29.24
C GLY A 552 -0.92 -11.20 28.26
N PHE A 553 -1.76 -10.32 27.74
CA PHE A 553 -1.37 -9.26 26.82
C PHE A 553 -0.91 -8.01 27.58
N ASP A 554 0.15 -7.36 27.09
CA ASP A 554 0.69 -6.13 27.67
C ASP A 554 -0.15 -4.89 27.30
N ALA A 555 -0.87 -4.95 26.17
CA ALA A 555 -1.79 -3.92 25.70
C ALA A 555 -2.99 -4.56 24.98
N VAL A 556 -4.16 -3.93 25.15
CA VAL A 556 -5.43 -4.25 24.47
C VAL A 556 -6.03 -2.95 23.94
#